data_AF-A0A497PLL1-F1
#
_entry.id   AF-A0A497PLL1-F1
#
_cell.length_a   1.000
_cell.length_b   1.000
_cell.length_c   1.000
_cell.angle_alpha   90.00
_cell.angle_beta   90.00
_cell.angle_gamma   90.00
#
_symmetry.space_group_name_H-M   'P 1'
#
loop_
_entity.id
_entity.type
_entity.pdbx_description
1 polymer ?
#
loop_
_entity_poly.entity_id
_entity_poly.type
_entity_poly.pdbx_seq_one_letter_code
_entity_poly.pdbx_strand_id
1 'polypeptide(L)'
;MRTICDLEKQGNVGEVVNLLKGYFTDKRAHPWHRIYSDIEKYWPKKDKAGLKEMLLHLRGAIFGAFQVLSVAMLDDLTTERVLETFLRKKNWTDARRSVRNMCSDAIRSSIRKGEVRYLLSSALQRDGFGYLVERLEDAQVEQFKRARPKVKRGKLDLTTLESTAIGSGFLREMGVTELKIPKDDPLAETLLESYEHYLVEYEVSRRSEIPIPTDTEQVTLNGTPVEIEEDEIPAKKRKRQTKTEEVGEQADLTEFLKPESKLPKKKSKKTSKAKSGKKSRRSK
;
A
#
# COMPACT_ATOMS: atom_id res chain seq x y z
N MET A 1 -29.01 5.60 -15.46
CA MET A 1 -27.56 5.83 -15.35
C MET A 1 -27.23 5.74 -13.87
N ARG A 2 -26.48 4.72 -13.41
CA ARG A 2 -26.10 4.62 -11.98
C ARG A 2 -25.16 5.77 -11.64
N THR A 3 -25.38 6.47 -10.53
CA THR A 3 -24.46 7.54 -10.12
C THR A 3 -23.22 6.93 -9.48
N ILE A 4 -22.08 7.62 -9.51
CA ILE A 4 -20.82 7.17 -8.87
C ILE A 4 -21.02 6.90 -7.39
N CYS A 5 -21.89 7.67 -6.73
CA CYS A 5 -22.24 7.48 -5.33
C CYS A 5 -23.00 6.16 -5.12
N ASP A 6 -23.88 5.76 -6.04
CA ASP A 6 -24.56 4.47 -5.97
C ASP A 6 -23.58 3.30 -6.13
N LEU A 7 -22.58 3.46 -7.00
CA LEU A 7 -21.54 2.46 -7.20
C LEU A 7 -20.66 2.28 -5.97
N GLU A 8 -20.32 3.37 -5.30
CA GLU A 8 -19.56 3.33 -4.05
C GLU A 8 -20.38 2.71 -2.91
N LYS A 9 -21.65 3.07 -2.77
CA LYS A 9 -22.57 2.46 -1.79
C LYS A 9 -22.69 0.95 -1.95
N GLN A 10 -22.57 0.45 -3.19
CA GLN A 10 -22.60 -0.98 -3.53
C GLN A 10 -21.23 -1.67 -3.41
N GLY A 11 -20.16 -0.93 -3.11
CA GLY A 11 -18.79 -1.46 -3.06
C GLY A 11 -18.17 -1.73 -4.45
N ASN A 12 -18.81 -1.26 -5.53
CA ASN A 12 -18.40 -1.50 -6.92
C ASN A 12 -17.28 -0.56 -7.38
N VAL A 13 -16.16 -0.54 -6.64
CA VAL A 13 -15.01 0.34 -6.93
C VAL A 13 -14.41 0.08 -8.31
N GLY A 14 -14.45 -1.15 -8.81
CA GLY A 14 -13.97 -1.50 -10.15
C GLY A 14 -14.72 -0.78 -11.27
N GLU A 15 -16.03 -0.59 -11.13
CA GLU A 15 -16.83 0.18 -12.10
C GLU A 15 -16.49 1.67 -12.04
N VAL A 16 -16.23 2.22 -10.85
CA VAL A 16 -15.75 3.61 -10.69
C VAL A 16 -14.41 3.81 -11.38
N VAL A 17 -13.48 2.85 -11.26
CA VAL A 17 -12.20 2.86 -11.98
C VAL A 17 -12.42 2.88 -13.50
N ASN A 18 -13.36 2.08 -14.01
CA ASN A 18 -13.68 2.05 -15.43
C ASN A 18 -14.27 3.38 -15.91
N LEU A 19 -15.14 4.01 -15.12
CA LEU A 19 -15.67 5.35 -15.42
C LEU A 19 -14.58 6.42 -15.44
N LEU A 20 -13.61 6.36 -14.52
CA LEU A 20 -12.47 7.28 -14.53
C LEU A 20 -11.56 7.04 -15.73
N LYS A 21 -11.27 5.78 -16.08
CA LYS A 21 -10.52 5.46 -17.30
C LYS A 21 -11.23 5.98 -18.56
N GLY A 22 -12.55 5.86 -18.59
CA GLY A 22 -13.42 6.35 -19.66
C GLY A 22 -13.26 7.85 -19.95
N TYR A 23 -12.84 8.66 -18.96
CA TYR A 23 -12.51 10.07 -19.19
C TYR A 23 -11.46 10.29 -20.28
N PHE A 24 -10.44 9.43 -20.32
CA PHE A 24 -9.34 9.57 -21.29
C PHE A 24 -9.70 9.06 -22.67
N THR A 25 -10.75 8.22 -22.79
CA THR A 25 -11.27 7.75 -24.08
C THR A 25 -12.31 8.71 -24.63
N ASP A 26 -13.27 9.14 -23.81
CA ASP A 26 -14.31 10.09 -24.18
C ASP A 26 -14.70 11.00 -23.00
N LYS A 27 -14.24 12.25 -23.06
CA LYS A 27 -14.52 13.27 -22.05
C LYS A 27 -15.99 13.71 -22.02
N ARG A 28 -16.72 13.53 -23.12
CA ARG A 28 -18.14 13.91 -23.21
C ARG A 28 -19.01 12.85 -22.56
N ALA A 29 -18.71 11.57 -22.79
CA ALA A 29 -19.39 10.46 -22.12
C ALA A 29 -19.08 10.39 -20.62
N HIS A 30 -17.89 10.84 -20.20
CA HIS A 30 -17.46 10.80 -18.80
C HIS A 30 -16.96 12.18 -18.31
N PRO A 31 -17.84 13.17 -18.05
CA PRO A 31 -17.45 14.55 -17.82
C PRO A 31 -16.98 14.83 -16.38
N TRP A 32 -15.94 14.13 -15.91
CA TRP A 32 -15.37 14.30 -14.57
C TRP A 32 -14.92 15.74 -14.24
N HIS A 33 -14.61 16.53 -15.26
CA HIS A 33 -14.29 17.95 -15.13
C HIS A 33 -15.47 18.84 -14.71
N ARG A 34 -16.72 18.35 -14.83
CA ARG A 34 -17.94 19.10 -14.49
C ARG A 34 -18.56 18.69 -13.17
N ILE A 35 -18.04 17.65 -12.51
CA ILE A 35 -18.74 17.02 -11.39
C ILE A 35 -19.03 18.01 -10.26
N TYR A 36 -18.08 18.89 -9.93
CA TYR A 36 -18.28 19.94 -8.92
C TYR A 36 -19.25 21.03 -9.39
N SER A 37 -19.09 21.53 -10.62
CA SER A 37 -20.01 22.55 -11.17
C SER A 37 -21.45 22.04 -11.28
N ASP A 38 -21.63 20.75 -11.60
CA ASP A 38 -22.94 20.12 -11.70
C ASP A 38 -23.54 19.91 -10.30
N ILE A 39 -22.73 19.50 -9.31
CA ILE A 39 -23.17 19.43 -7.91
C ILE A 39 -23.61 20.81 -7.41
N GLU A 40 -22.80 21.85 -7.59
CA GLU A 40 -23.15 23.21 -7.14
C GLU A 40 -24.40 23.78 -7.83
N LYS A 41 -24.55 23.51 -9.12
CA LYS A 41 -25.63 24.08 -9.94
C LYS A 41 -26.96 23.37 -9.74
N TYR A 42 -26.96 22.04 -9.63
CA TYR A 42 -28.17 21.23 -9.61
C TYR A 42 -28.55 20.73 -8.22
N TRP A 43 -27.70 20.90 -7.19
CA TRP A 43 -28.05 20.47 -5.85
C TRP A 43 -29.05 21.41 -5.15
N PRO A 44 -30.14 20.88 -4.57
CA PRO A 44 -31.09 21.69 -3.82
C PRO A 44 -30.48 22.27 -2.54
N LYS A 45 -30.41 23.61 -2.45
CA LYS A 45 -29.80 24.35 -1.32
C LYS A 45 -30.39 24.04 0.07
N LYS A 46 -31.57 23.41 0.14
CA LYS A 46 -32.28 23.09 1.40
C LYS A 46 -31.84 21.77 2.04
N ASP A 47 -31.25 20.85 1.28
CA ASP A 47 -30.84 19.54 1.81
C ASP A 47 -29.31 19.47 1.98
N LYS A 48 -28.83 19.98 3.12
CA LYS A 48 -27.40 19.97 3.47
C LYS A 48 -26.90 18.59 3.90
N ALA A 49 -27.78 17.75 4.46
CA ALA A 49 -27.40 16.43 4.95
C ALA A 49 -27.13 15.48 3.79
N GLY A 50 -28.05 15.43 2.80
CA GLY A 50 -27.86 14.65 1.59
C GLY A 50 -26.63 15.11 0.79
N LEU A 51 -26.32 16.41 0.78
CA LEU A 51 -25.11 16.92 0.11
C LEU A 51 -23.84 16.38 0.74
N LYS A 52 -23.76 16.41 2.07
CA LYS A 52 -22.60 15.90 2.81
C LYS A 52 -22.42 14.41 2.57
N GLU A 53 -23.50 13.64 2.64
CA GLU A 53 -23.47 12.21 2.36
C GLU A 53 -22.97 11.94 0.93
N MET A 54 -23.53 12.64 -0.07
CA MET A 54 -23.09 12.52 -1.47
C MET A 54 -21.60 12.85 -1.64
N LEU A 55 -21.12 13.94 -1.01
CA LEU A 55 -19.70 14.33 -1.09
C LEU A 55 -18.77 13.32 -0.41
N LEU A 56 -19.22 12.68 0.68
CA LEU A 56 -18.49 11.61 1.34
C LEU A 56 -18.39 10.37 0.43
N HIS A 57 -19.48 9.95 -0.20
CA HIS A 57 -19.46 8.84 -1.16
C HIS A 57 -18.60 9.15 -2.38
N LEU A 58 -18.68 10.37 -2.92
CA LEU A 58 -17.83 10.81 -4.01
C LEU A 58 -16.34 10.74 -3.61
N ARG A 59 -16.00 11.20 -2.41
CA ARG A 59 -14.65 11.11 -1.85
C ARG A 59 -14.19 9.66 -1.71
N GLY A 60 -15.02 8.80 -1.10
CA GLY A 60 -14.74 7.37 -0.98
C GLY A 60 -14.49 6.71 -2.33
N ALA A 61 -15.34 7.01 -3.32
CA ALA A 61 -15.24 6.47 -4.67
C ALA A 61 -13.93 6.85 -5.36
N ILE A 62 -13.54 8.12 -5.27
CA ILE A 62 -12.33 8.65 -5.92
C ILE A 62 -11.07 8.09 -5.26
N PHE A 63 -10.97 8.15 -3.94
CA PHE A 63 -9.79 7.62 -3.22
C PHE A 63 -9.72 6.09 -3.34
N GLY A 64 -10.87 5.41 -3.33
CA GLY A 64 -10.98 3.98 -3.58
C GLY A 64 -10.49 3.59 -4.97
N ALA A 65 -10.89 4.34 -6.01
CA ALA A 65 -10.47 4.09 -7.38
C ALA A 65 -8.95 4.24 -7.59
N PHE A 66 -8.28 5.07 -6.79
CA PHE A 66 -6.82 5.20 -6.79
C PHE A 66 -6.10 4.26 -5.80
N GLN A 67 -6.86 3.45 -5.04
CA GLN A 67 -6.37 2.55 -3.99
C GLN A 67 -5.55 3.29 -2.93
N VAL A 68 -6.10 4.40 -2.42
CA VAL A 68 -5.46 5.27 -1.42
C VAL A 68 -6.47 5.70 -0.33
N LEU A 69 -7.32 4.78 0.12
CA LEU A 69 -8.39 5.08 1.09
C LEU A 69 -7.87 5.55 2.45
N SER A 70 -6.68 5.12 2.88
CA SER A 70 -6.02 5.52 4.12
C SER A 70 -5.85 7.02 4.30
N VAL A 71 -5.74 7.76 3.19
CA VAL A 71 -5.54 9.22 3.20
C VAL A 71 -6.82 10.01 2.94
N ALA A 72 -7.96 9.32 2.80
CA ALA A 72 -9.25 9.98 2.60
C ALA A 72 -9.66 10.85 3.81
N MET A 73 -9.03 10.72 4.98
CA MET A 73 -9.32 11.57 6.14
C MET A 73 -8.32 12.71 6.32
N LEU A 74 -7.33 12.86 5.43
CA LEU A 74 -6.39 13.99 5.51
C LEU A 74 -7.03 15.26 4.95
N ASP A 75 -7.06 16.31 5.77
CA ASP A 75 -7.62 17.62 5.42
C ASP A 75 -6.87 18.29 4.25
N ASP A 76 -5.55 18.10 4.19
CA ASP A 76 -4.68 18.64 3.13
C ASP A 76 -4.98 18.05 1.73
N LEU A 77 -5.72 16.92 1.66
CA LEU A 77 -6.09 16.23 0.42
C LEU A 77 -7.58 16.38 0.15
N THR A 78 -7.99 17.47 -0.48
CA THR A 78 -9.36 17.62 -0.96
C THR A 78 -9.64 16.73 -2.17
N THR A 79 -10.87 16.25 -2.29
CA THR A 79 -11.32 15.43 -3.42
C THR A 79 -11.19 16.20 -4.75
N GLU A 80 -11.37 17.52 -4.71
CA GLU A 80 -11.20 18.42 -5.85
C GLU A 80 -9.74 18.44 -6.32
N ARG A 81 -8.79 18.64 -5.41
CA ARG A 81 -7.36 18.66 -5.72
C ARG A 81 -6.87 17.34 -6.32
N VAL A 82 -7.38 16.22 -5.82
CA VAL A 82 -7.11 14.88 -6.38
C VAL A 82 -7.63 14.78 -7.81
N LEU A 83 -8.88 15.20 -8.06
CA LEU A 83 -9.46 15.21 -9.38
C LEU A 83 -8.75 16.16 -10.33
N GLU A 84 -8.38 17.38 -9.93
CA GLU A 84 -7.62 18.28 -10.79
C GLU A 84 -6.29 17.66 -11.23
N THR A 85 -5.58 17.04 -10.28
CA THR A 85 -4.30 16.38 -10.56
C THR A 85 -4.48 15.24 -11.57
N PHE A 86 -5.56 14.49 -11.42
CA PHE A 86 -5.96 13.44 -12.33
C PHE A 86 -6.29 13.99 -13.73
N LEU A 87 -7.15 15.00 -13.83
CA LEU A 87 -7.68 15.55 -15.08
C LEU A 87 -6.62 16.29 -15.92
N ARG A 88 -5.54 16.77 -15.30
CA ARG A 88 -4.41 17.44 -15.97
C ARG A 88 -3.51 16.48 -16.77
N LYS A 89 -3.61 15.16 -16.56
CA LYS A 89 -2.78 14.18 -17.25
C LYS A 89 -3.39 13.72 -18.58
N LYS A 90 -2.57 13.05 -19.40
CA LYS A 90 -2.95 12.62 -20.76
C LYS A 90 -3.58 11.22 -20.80
N ASN A 91 -3.24 10.37 -19.83
CA ASN A 91 -3.71 8.98 -19.78
C ASN A 91 -3.89 8.54 -18.32
N TRP A 92 -4.59 7.41 -18.15
CA TRP A 92 -4.89 6.82 -16.85
C TRP A 92 -3.65 6.51 -16.01
N THR A 93 -2.61 5.92 -16.61
CA THR A 93 -1.42 5.48 -15.89
C THR A 93 -0.66 6.65 -15.28
N ASP A 94 -0.45 7.71 -16.05
CA ASP A 94 0.22 8.93 -15.59
C ASP A 94 -0.64 9.68 -14.56
N ALA A 95 -1.96 9.71 -14.76
CA ALA A 95 -2.90 10.31 -13.82
C ALA A 95 -2.86 9.60 -12.46
N ARG A 96 -2.99 8.27 -12.46
CA ARG A 96 -2.93 7.44 -11.25
C ARG A 96 -1.58 7.62 -10.54
N ARG A 97 -0.47 7.58 -11.27
CA ARG A 97 0.87 7.80 -10.69
C ARG A 97 0.99 9.18 -10.04
N SER A 98 0.50 10.22 -10.72
CA SER A 98 0.55 11.60 -10.21
C SER A 98 -0.29 11.79 -8.95
N VAL A 99 -1.50 11.22 -8.92
CA VAL A 99 -2.37 11.27 -7.73
C VAL A 99 -1.72 10.51 -6.56
N ARG A 100 -1.18 9.32 -6.80
CA ARG A 100 -0.52 8.53 -5.75
C ARG A 100 0.74 9.23 -5.20
N ASN A 101 1.52 9.88 -6.06
CA ASN A 101 2.67 10.69 -5.62
C ASN A 101 2.23 11.87 -4.76
N MET A 102 1.17 12.59 -5.17
CA MET A 102 0.59 13.66 -4.35
C MET A 102 0.13 13.15 -2.98
N CYS A 103 -0.52 11.99 -2.93
CA CYS A 103 -0.95 11.37 -1.66
C CYS A 103 0.25 11.01 -0.79
N SER A 104 1.29 10.40 -1.37
CA SER A 104 2.56 10.11 -0.68
C SER A 104 3.18 11.36 -0.07
N ASP A 105 3.25 12.46 -0.83
CA ASP A 105 3.84 13.71 -0.34
C ASP A 105 3.00 14.35 0.76
N ALA A 106 1.67 14.26 0.67
CA ALA A 106 0.77 14.68 1.73
C ALA A 106 0.96 13.84 3.01
N ILE A 107 1.08 12.52 2.92
CA ILE A 107 1.37 11.65 4.08
C ILE A 107 2.69 12.08 4.71
N ARG A 108 3.75 12.25 3.92
CA ARG A 108 5.07 12.68 4.42
C ARG A 108 5.00 14.04 5.11
N SER A 109 4.24 14.97 4.56
CA SER A 109 3.99 16.28 5.17
C SER A 109 3.26 16.13 6.51
N SER A 110 2.18 15.33 6.55
CA SER A 110 1.41 15.02 7.74
C SER A 110 2.29 14.43 8.85
N ILE A 111 3.12 13.44 8.51
CA ILE A 111 4.07 12.82 9.45
C ILE A 111 5.06 13.86 10.00
N ARG A 112 5.64 14.70 9.14
CA ARG A 112 6.58 15.75 9.56
C ARG A 112 5.95 16.81 10.47
N LYS A 113 4.69 17.17 10.21
CA LYS A 113 3.92 18.12 11.04
C LYS A 113 3.46 17.50 12.37
N GLY A 114 3.45 16.17 12.48
CA GLY A 114 2.81 15.46 13.59
C GLY A 114 1.28 15.36 13.43
N GLU A 115 0.74 15.48 12.24
CA GLU A 115 -0.69 15.25 11.99
C GLU A 115 -0.90 13.76 11.65
N VAL A 116 -0.61 12.87 12.62
CA VAL A 116 -0.55 11.41 12.41
C VAL A 116 -1.69 10.63 13.04
N ARG A 117 -2.61 11.31 13.72
CA ARG A 117 -3.70 10.67 14.51
C ARG A 117 -4.55 9.71 13.68
N TYR A 118 -4.88 10.08 12.45
CA TYR A 118 -5.78 9.33 11.57
C TYR A 118 -5.05 8.40 10.60
N LEU A 119 -3.71 8.38 10.64
CA LEU A 119 -2.91 7.49 9.81
C LEU A 119 -2.73 6.16 10.54
N LEU A 120 -3.10 5.08 9.86
CA LEU A 120 -2.99 3.71 10.38
C LEU A 120 -1.93 2.95 9.58
N SER A 121 -0.98 2.31 10.27
CA SER A 121 0.09 1.52 9.64
C SER A 121 -0.46 0.47 8.67
N SER A 122 -1.44 -0.33 9.12
CA SER A 122 -2.08 -1.37 8.30
C SER A 122 -2.78 -0.82 7.06
N ALA A 123 -3.42 0.35 7.17
CA ALA A 123 -4.08 0.99 6.05
C ALA A 123 -3.07 1.54 5.03
N LEU A 124 -1.95 2.11 5.49
CA LEU A 124 -0.86 2.54 4.62
C LEU A 124 -0.21 1.36 3.89
N GLN A 125 0.02 0.23 4.59
CA GLN A 125 0.54 -0.99 3.97
C GLN A 125 -0.39 -1.48 2.85
N ARG A 126 -1.69 -1.63 3.17
CA ARG A 126 -2.71 -2.06 2.20
C ARG A 126 -2.77 -1.17 0.96
N ASP A 127 -2.64 0.14 1.17
CA ASP A 127 -2.70 1.11 0.08
C ASP A 127 -1.39 1.22 -0.72
N GLY A 128 -0.34 0.48 -0.35
CA GLY A 128 0.96 0.48 -1.03
C GLY A 128 1.89 1.63 -0.60
N PHE A 129 1.68 2.18 0.59
CA PHE A 129 2.53 3.17 1.26
C PHE A 129 3.29 2.57 2.46
N GLY A 130 3.50 1.25 2.48
CA GLY A 130 4.20 0.54 3.57
C GLY A 130 5.57 1.12 3.92
N TYR A 131 6.28 1.70 2.95
CA TYR A 131 7.58 2.37 3.16
C TYR A 131 7.52 3.64 4.03
N LEU A 132 6.33 4.12 4.39
CA LEU A 132 6.13 5.26 5.30
C LEU A 132 5.75 4.83 6.72
N VAL A 133 5.51 3.54 6.95
CA VAL A 133 5.00 2.99 8.22
C VAL A 133 5.99 3.23 9.35
N GLU A 134 7.26 2.89 9.16
CA GLU A 134 8.31 3.11 10.17
C GLU A 134 8.37 4.57 10.62
N ARG A 135 8.32 5.51 9.67
CA ARG A 135 8.32 6.96 9.95
C ARG A 135 7.06 7.42 10.65
N LEU A 136 5.91 6.82 10.31
CA LEU A 136 4.64 7.10 10.97
C LEU A 136 4.71 6.65 12.43
N GLU A 137 5.18 5.43 12.68
CA GLU A 137 5.28 4.83 14.02
C GLU A 137 6.27 5.59 14.90
N ASP A 138 7.44 5.97 14.37
CA ASP A 138 8.36 6.85 15.08
C ASP A 138 7.72 8.17 15.46
N ALA A 139 6.97 8.80 14.54
CA ALA A 139 6.26 10.04 14.83
C ALA A 139 5.17 9.84 15.90
N GLN A 140 4.43 8.73 15.86
CA GLN A 140 3.39 8.41 16.85
C GLN A 140 4.00 8.17 18.24
N VAL A 141 5.12 7.44 18.34
CA VAL A 141 5.84 7.22 19.60
C VAL A 141 6.37 8.52 20.17
N GLU A 142 6.98 9.36 19.33
CA GLU A 142 7.46 10.68 19.75
C GLU A 142 6.32 11.57 20.29
N GLN A 143 5.14 11.51 19.68
CA GLN A 143 3.96 12.20 20.20
C GLN A 143 3.51 11.66 21.54
N PHE A 144 3.45 10.33 21.67
CA PHE A 144 3.05 9.68 22.90
C PHE A 144 4.00 10.04 24.06
N LYS A 145 5.32 10.06 23.82
CA LYS A 145 6.35 10.54 24.78
C LYS A 145 6.13 12.00 25.20
N ARG A 146 5.86 12.87 24.23
CA ARG A 146 5.60 14.30 24.50
C ARG A 146 4.29 14.52 25.26
N ALA A 147 3.32 13.64 25.05
CA ALA A 147 2.01 13.69 25.68
C ALA A 147 1.97 13.08 27.10
N ARG A 148 3.14 12.81 27.72
CA ARG A 148 3.25 12.31 29.10
C ARG A 148 2.29 13.06 30.03
N PRO A 149 1.40 12.35 30.77
CA PRO A 149 0.51 12.95 31.74
C PRO A 149 1.25 13.81 32.75
N LYS A 150 0.70 14.98 33.07
CA LYS A 150 1.28 15.92 34.04
C LYS A 150 0.22 16.36 35.03
N VAL A 151 0.61 16.47 36.31
CA VAL A 151 -0.24 17.04 37.34
C VAL A 151 -0.21 18.57 37.22
N LYS A 152 -1.37 19.17 36.92
CA LYS A 152 -1.57 20.63 36.90
C LYS A 152 -2.69 20.99 37.87
N ARG A 153 -2.45 21.95 38.76
CA ARG A 153 -3.45 22.43 39.74
C ARG A 153 -4.09 21.30 40.56
N GLY A 154 -3.29 20.32 41.00
CA GLY A 154 -3.76 19.19 41.80
C GLY A 154 -4.56 18.13 41.05
N LYS A 155 -4.61 18.19 39.71
CA LYS A 155 -5.25 17.17 38.87
C LYS A 155 -4.29 16.65 37.80
N LEU A 156 -4.34 15.36 37.54
CA LEU A 156 -3.69 14.72 36.40
C LEU A 156 -4.48 15.05 35.13
N ASP A 157 -3.82 15.73 34.18
CA ASP A 157 -4.42 16.13 32.90
C ASP A 157 -4.06 15.13 31.80
N LEU A 158 -5.07 14.46 31.25
CA LEU A 158 -4.93 13.42 30.22
C LEU A 158 -5.34 13.90 28.82
N THR A 159 -5.75 15.16 28.68
CA THR A 159 -6.24 15.71 27.40
C THR A 159 -5.21 15.64 26.28
N THR A 160 -3.94 15.89 26.59
CA THR A 160 -2.84 15.75 25.62
C THR A 160 -2.62 14.30 25.22
N LEU A 161 -2.78 13.37 26.16
CA LEU A 161 -2.60 11.94 25.90
C LEU A 161 -3.71 11.40 24.99
N GLU A 162 -4.97 11.75 25.27
CA GLU A 162 -6.14 11.39 24.47
C GLU A 162 -6.03 11.86 23.01
N SER A 163 -5.40 13.02 22.79
CA SER A 163 -5.25 13.58 21.44
C SER A 163 -4.29 12.78 20.55
N THR A 164 -3.46 11.90 21.12
CA THR A 164 -2.51 11.06 20.38
C THR A 164 -3.13 9.72 19.97
N ALA A 165 -2.67 9.14 18.85
CA ALA A 165 -3.15 7.84 18.38
C ALA A 165 -2.94 6.75 19.45
N ILE A 166 -1.70 6.59 19.92
CA ILE A 166 -1.31 5.61 20.93
C ILE A 166 -1.99 5.91 22.28
N GLY A 167 -1.96 7.16 22.74
CA GLY A 167 -2.53 7.52 24.04
C GLY A 167 -4.04 7.33 24.13
N SER A 168 -4.79 7.54 23.04
CA SER A 168 -6.21 7.19 23.00
C SER A 168 -6.47 5.68 23.11
N GLY A 169 -5.56 4.84 22.60
CA GLY A 169 -5.60 3.38 22.77
C GLY A 169 -5.35 2.99 24.23
N PHE A 170 -4.23 3.47 24.78
CA PHE A 170 -3.85 3.26 26.18
C PHE A 170 -4.96 3.65 27.16
N LEU A 171 -5.56 4.83 27.03
CA LEU A 171 -6.63 5.27 27.93
C LEU A 171 -7.88 4.38 27.86
N ARG A 172 -8.19 3.83 26.68
CA ARG A 172 -9.30 2.88 26.50
C ARG A 172 -8.99 1.53 27.13
N GLU A 173 -7.77 1.04 26.99
CA GLU A 173 -7.31 -0.21 27.62
C GLU A 173 -7.33 -0.12 29.15
N MET A 174 -6.95 1.04 29.69
CA MET A 174 -7.03 1.33 31.12
C MET A 174 -8.44 1.66 31.63
N GLY A 175 -9.46 1.68 30.75
CA GLY A 175 -10.85 1.97 31.13
C GLY A 175 -11.10 3.40 31.63
N VAL A 176 -10.23 4.35 31.27
CA VAL A 176 -10.33 5.74 31.75
C VAL A 176 -11.35 6.52 30.92
N THR A 177 -12.39 7.00 31.59
CA THR A 177 -13.43 7.85 30.97
C THR A 177 -13.25 9.34 31.29
N GLU A 178 -12.64 9.65 32.44
CA GLU A 178 -12.40 11.03 32.87
C GLU A 178 -11.00 11.51 32.52
N LEU A 179 -10.91 12.66 31.84
CA LEU A 179 -9.63 13.23 31.39
C LEU A 179 -8.90 14.06 32.46
N LYS A 180 -9.53 14.26 33.63
CA LYS A 180 -9.01 15.10 34.72
C LYS A 180 -9.23 14.41 36.06
N ILE A 181 -8.22 13.68 36.50
CA ILE A 181 -8.28 12.87 37.71
C ILE A 181 -7.64 13.66 38.86
N PRO A 182 -8.20 13.68 40.08
CA PRO A 182 -7.54 14.28 41.25
C PRO A 182 -6.18 13.62 41.51
N LYS A 183 -5.18 14.40 41.95
CA LYS A 183 -3.84 13.86 42.24
C LYS A 183 -3.85 12.81 43.35
N ASP A 184 -4.72 13.00 44.33
CA ASP A 184 -4.80 12.14 45.53
C ASP A 184 -5.62 10.87 45.27
N ASP A 185 -6.16 10.70 44.06
CA ASP A 185 -6.83 9.48 43.64
C ASP A 185 -5.77 8.38 43.36
N PRO A 186 -5.89 7.16 43.92
CA PRO A 186 -4.96 6.07 43.63
C PRO A 186 -4.84 5.77 42.13
N LEU A 187 -5.90 6.01 41.35
CA LEU A 187 -5.89 5.84 39.89
C LEU A 187 -4.82 6.72 39.22
N ALA A 188 -4.52 7.91 39.77
CA ALA A 188 -3.57 8.83 39.18
C ALA A 188 -2.13 8.29 39.22
N GLU A 189 -1.73 7.63 40.31
CA GLU A 189 -0.42 6.99 40.44
C GLU A 189 -0.33 5.76 39.53
N THR A 190 -1.35 4.89 39.56
CA THR A 190 -1.42 3.72 38.69
C THR A 190 -1.34 4.09 37.21
N LEU A 191 -1.97 5.19 36.78
CA LEU A 191 -1.91 5.62 35.38
C LEU A 191 -0.54 6.14 34.97
N LEU A 192 0.19 6.77 35.88
CA LEU A 192 1.55 7.24 35.60
C LEU A 192 2.52 6.07 35.44
N GLU A 193 2.44 5.08 36.34
CA GLU A 193 3.22 3.85 36.25
C GLU A 193 2.86 3.06 34.98
N SER A 194 1.56 2.88 34.74
CA SER A 194 1.05 2.14 33.59
C SER A 194 1.44 2.81 32.26
N TYR A 195 1.51 4.15 32.22
CA TYR A 195 2.00 4.88 31.05
C TYR A 195 3.47 4.55 30.75
N GLU A 196 4.32 4.48 31.78
CA GLU A 196 5.74 4.15 31.62
C GLU A 196 5.92 2.69 31.19
N HIS A 197 5.20 1.76 31.80
CA HIS A 197 5.17 0.35 31.39
C HIS A 197 4.72 0.19 29.95
N TYR A 198 3.61 0.83 29.58
CA TYR A 198 3.08 0.77 28.22
C TYR A 198 4.06 1.32 27.18
N LEU A 199 4.75 2.42 27.48
CA LEU A 199 5.76 2.96 26.58
C LEU A 199 6.89 1.95 26.33
N VAL A 200 7.37 1.28 27.38
CA VAL A 200 8.44 0.28 27.27
C VAL A 200 7.96 -0.94 26.49
N GLU A 201 6.78 -1.49 26.84
CA GLU A 201 6.19 -2.62 26.14
C GLU A 201 6.00 -2.31 24.66
N TYR A 202 5.45 -1.15 24.32
CA TYR A 202 5.24 -0.72 22.95
C TYR A 202 6.57 -0.63 22.16
N GLU A 203 7.62 -0.06 22.75
CA GLU A 203 8.94 0.03 22.11
C GLU A 203 9.61 -1.34 21.93
N VAL A 204 9.41 -2.26 22.87
CA VAL A 204 9.91 -3.63 22.79
C VAL A 204 9.16 -4.39 21.70
N SER A 205 7.83 -4.40 21.75
CA SER A 205 6.96 -5.07 20.77
C SER A 205 7.28 -4.62 19.35
N ARG A 206 7.49 -3.32 19.12
CA ARG A 206 7.88 -2.78 17.80
C ARG A 206 9.23 -3.31 17.30
N ARG A 207 10.20 -3.51 18.20
CA ARG A 207 11.54 -4.02 17.84
C ARG A 207 11.59 -5.53 17.71
N SER A 208 10.67 -6.24 18.35
CA SER A 208 10.57 -7.69 18.33
C SER A 208 9.51 -8.23 17.37
N GLU A 209 8.81 -7.37 16.64
CA GLU A 209 7.73 -7.78 15.74
C GLU A 209 8.32 -8.62 14.61
N ILE A 210 8.01 -9.91 14.64
CA ILE A 210 8.42 -10.85 13.62
C ILE A 210 7.63 -10.49 12.35
N PRO A 211 8.29 -10.25 11.21
CA PRO A 211 7.60 -9.88 9.98
C PRO A 211 6.55 -10.94 9.65
N ILE A 212 5.32 -10.50 9.39
CA ILE A 212 4.24 -11.39 8.95
C ILE A 212 4.71 -12.02 7.63
N PRO A 213 4.88 -13.35 7.56
CA PRO A 213 5.37 -14.01 6.37
C PRO A 213 4.38 -13.79 5.23
N THR A 214 4.88 -13.56 4.02
CA THR A 214 4.01 -13.56 2.84
C THR A 214 3.47 -14.98 2.61
N ASP A 215 2.28 -15.14 2.02
CA ASP A 215 1.59 -16.45 1.86
C ASP A 215 2.45 -17.55 1.19
N THR A 216 3.55 -17.17 0.54
CA THR A 216 4.48 -18.07 -0.18
C THR A 216 5.85 -18.23 0.49
N GLU A 217 6.14 -17.53 1.59
CA GLU A 217 7.42 -17.62 2.28
C GLU A 217 7.46 -18.84 3.21
N GLN A 218 8.54 -19.63 3.13
CA GLN A 218 8.79 -20.67 4.12
C GLN A 218 9.30 -20.04 5.41
N VAL A 219 8.71 -20.46 6.52
CA VAL A 219 8.91 -19.85 7.83
C VAL A 219 9.47 -20.88 8.77
N THR A 220 10.39 -20.48 9.65
CA THR A 220 10.87 -21.31 10.74
C THR A 220 9.74 -21.58 11.74
N LEU A 221 9.95 -22.55 12.64
CA LEU A 221 9.00 -22.86 13.73
C LEU A 221 8.72 -21.64 14.64
N ASN A 222 9.59 -20.63 14.62
CA ASN A 222 9.49 -19.40 15.40
C ASN A 222 8.90 -18.21 14.62
N GLY A 223 8.39 -18.42 13.39
CA GLY A 223 7.78 -17.35 12.62
C GLY A 223 8.76 -16.50 11.79
N THR A 224 10.07 -16.74 11.86
CA THR A 224 11.04 -15.99 11.05
C THR A 224 11.13 -16.56 9.63
N PRO A 225 11.17 -15.72 8.57
CA PRO A 225 11.41 -16.20 7.21
C PRO A 225 12.73 -16.98 7.14
N VAL A 226 12.72 -18.11 6.43
CA VAL A 226 13.97 -18.84 6.14
C VAL A 226 14.74 -18.05 5.09
N GLU A 227 15.88 -17.49 5.47
CA GLU A 227 16.81 -16.90 4.50
C GLU A 227 17.32 -18.03 3.61
N ILE A 228 16.85 -18.05 2.36
CA ILE A 228 17.46 -18.87 1.32
C ILE A 228 18.78 -18.17 1.00
N GLU A 229 19.89 -18.68 1.51
CA GLU A 229 21.21 -18.33 0.99
C GLU A 229 21.19 -18.69 -0.50
N GLU A 230 21.01 -17.68 -1.35
CA GLU A 230 21.25 -17.81 -2.78
C GLU A 230 22.73 -18.13 -2.93
N ASP A 231 23.05 -19.43 -3.05
CA ASP A 231 24.37 -19.88 -3.47
C ASP A 231 24.80 -19.04 -4.68
N GLU A 232 25.84 -18.24 -4.47
CA GLU A 232 26.45 -17.39 -5.48
C GLU A 232 26.80 -18.23 -6.72
N ILE A 233 25.96 -18.21 -7.75
CA ILE A 233 26.35 -18.72 -9.07
C ILE A 233 27.24 -17.65 -9.71
N PRO A 234 28.54 -17.90 -9.91
CA PRO A 234 29.46 -16.88 -10.37
C PRO A 234 29.15 -16.49 -11.82
N ALA A 235 29.06 -15.18 -12.04
CA ALA A 235 28.83 -14.55 -13.32
C ALA A 235 29.80 -15.03 -14.42
N LYS A 236 29.33 -15.89 -15.33
CA LYS A 236 29.98 -16.16 -16.61
C LYS A 236 29.08 -15.76 -17.79
N LYS A 237 29.34 -14.54 -18.29
CA LYS A 237 29.24 -14.07 -19.69
C LYS A 237 28.20 -14.78 -20.57
N ARG A 238 26.96 -14.30 -20.56
CA ARG A 238 26.00 -14.58 -21.66
C ARG A 238 26.23 -13.60 -22.81
N LYS A 239 27.01 -14.03 -23.81
CA LYS A 239 26.96 -13.47 -25.16
C LYS A 239 25.62 -13.87 -25.78
N ARG A 240 24.87 -12.87 -26.27
CA ARG A 240 23.70 -13.02 -27.15
C ARG A 240 24.01 -14.01 -28.28
N GLN A 241 23.23 -15.08 -28.36
CA GLN A 241 22.93 -15.73 -29.63
C GLN A 241 21.42 -15.93 -29.70
N THR A 242 20.82 -15.12 -30.55
CA THR A 242 19.53 -15.35 -31.21
C THR A 242 19.50 -16.75 -31.82
N LYS A 243 18.54 -17.57 -31.37
CA LYS A 243 17.96 -18.63 -32.20
C LYS A 243 16.48 -18.77 -31.85
N THR A 244 15.68 -18.66 -32.89
CA THR A 244 14.24 -18.79 -32.99
C THR A 244 13.79 -20.24 -32.76
N GLU A 245 12.55 -20.41 -32.28
CA GLU A 245 11.72 -21.64 -32.22
C GLU A 245 12.20 -22.68 -31.17
N GLU A 246 11.38 -23.27 -30.29
CA GLU A 246 9.96 -23.67 -30.34
C GLU A 246 9.26 -23.48 -28.98
N VAL A 247 7.92 -23.54 -29.00
CA VAL A 247 6.99 -23.57 -27.86
C VAL A 247 7.47 -24.58 -26.81
N GLY A 248 7.60 -24.13 -25.57
CA GLY A 248 8.05 -24.97 -24.46
C GLY A 248 7.04 -26.06 -24.13
N GLU A 249 7.26 -27.26 -24.67
CA GLU A 249 6.75 -28.48 -24.08
C GLU A 249 7.46 -28.66 -22.72
N GLN A 250 6.69 -28.49 -21.64
CA GLN A 250 7.15 -28.81 -20.30
C GLN A 250 7.41 -30.32 -20.24
N ALA A 251 8.65 -30.72 -19.95
CA ALA A 251 9.00 -32.12 -19.80
C ALA A 251 8.17 -32.78 -18.68
N ASP A 252 7.67 -33.98 -18.94
CA ASP A 252 6.83 -34.75 -18.03
C ASP A 252 7.61 -35.11 -16.75
N LEU A 253 7.05 -34.78 -15.58
CA LEU A 253 7.67 -34.90 -14.26
C LEU A 253 8.00 -36.35 -13.87
N THR A 254 7.57 -37.32 -14.68
CA THR A 254 7.83 -38.75 -14.52
C THR A 254 9.26 -39.18 -14.89
N GLU A 255 10.06 -38.31 -15.54
CA GLU A 255 11.49 -38.58 -15.79
C GLU A 255 12.32 -38.72 -14.50
N PHE A 256 11.90 -38.10 -13.40
CA PHE A 256 12.62 -38.13 -12.12
C PHE A 256 12.29 -39.35 -11.24
N LEU A 257 11.35 -40.21 -11.67
CA LEU A 257 10.91 -41.39 -10.89
C LEU A 257 11.58 -42.70 -11.32
N LYS A 258 12.48 -42.70 -12.30
CA LYS A 258 13.16 -43.93 -12.73
C LYS A 258 14.45 -44.15 -11.94
N PRO A 259 14.60 -45.28 -11.22
CA PRO A 259 15.85 -45.61 -10.55
C PRO A 259 16.94 -45.90 -11.57
N GLU A 260 18.16 -45.46 -11.24
CA GLU A 260 19.34 -45.40 -12.07
C GLU A 260 19.52 -46.58 -13.04
N SER A 261 19.51 -46.31 -14.34
CA SER A 261 20.02 -47.25 -15.33
C SER A 261 20.82 -46.56 -16.44
N LYS A 262 22.15 -46.64 -16.28
CA LYS A 262 23.20 -46.76 -17.32
C LYS A 262 23.34 -45.62 -18.35
N LEU A 263 24.40 -44.85 -18.15
CA LEU A 263 25.08 -43.96 -19.10
C LEU A 263 25.08 -44.51 -20.55
N PRO A 264 24.59 -43.74 -21.56
CA PRO A 264 24.77 -44.11 -22.95
C PRO A 264 26.11 -43.61 -23.51
N LYS A 265 26.76 -44.56 -24.19
CA LYS A 265 28.10 -44.50 -24.79
C LYS A 265 28.27 -43.38 -25.83
N LYS A 266 29.44 -42.73 -25.77
CA LYS A 266 30.03 -41.86 -26.80
C LYS A 266 30.05 -42.59 -28.17
N LYS A 267 29.18 -42.19 -29.11
CA LYS A 267 29.29 -42.64 -30.51
C LYS A 267 30.38 -41.81 -31.22
N SER A 268 31.33 -42.54 -31.77
CA SER A 268 32.50 -42.07 -32.50
C SER A 268 32.10 -41.35 -33.80
N LYS A 269 32.70 -40.18 -34.03
CA LYS A 269 32.73 -39.54 -35.36
C LYS A 269 33.57 -40.40 -36.29
N LYS A 270 32.93 -41.07 -37.26
CA LYS A 270 33.61 -41.57 -38.47
C LYS A 270 33.66 -40.45 -39.50
N THR A 271 34.87 -40.02 -39.79
CA THR A 271 35.28 -39.24 -40.96
C THR A 271 35.14 -40.08 -42.23
N SER A 272 34.61 -39.50 -43.30
CA SER A 272 35.03 -39.82 -44.67
C SER A 272 35.04 -38.55 -45.52
N LYS A 273 36.13 -38.41 -46.28
CA LYS A 273 36.52 -37.30 -47.12
C LYS A 273 36.03 -37.50 -48.56
N ALA A 274 35.73 -36.38 -49.21
CA ALA A 274 36.04 -36.01 -50.60
C ALA A 274 35.33 -36.69 -51.79
N LYS A 275 34.68 -35.86 -52.61
CA LYS A 275 35.06 -35.51 -54.01
C LYS A 275 34.13 -34.37 -54.47
N SER A 276 34.64 -33.17 -54.76
CA SER A 276 35.21 -32.77 -56.06
C SER A 276 34.18 -32.78 -57.19
N GLY A 277 33.75 -31.58 -57.62
CA GLY A 277 32.87 -31.38 -58.77
C GLY A 277 32.70 -29.89 -59.07
N LYS A 278 33.55 -29.37 -59.95
CA LYS A 278 33.69 -27.97 -60.38
C LYS A 278 32.86 -27.70 -61.65
N LYS A 279 32.55 -26.43 -61.93
CA LYS A 279 31.94 -25.81 -63.14
C LYS A 279 30.39 -25.75 -63.12
N SER A 280 29.72 -24.69 -63.57
CA SER A 280 30.11 -23.45 -64.25
C SER A 280 28.84 -22.57 -64.38
N ARG A 281 28.96 -21.26 -64.13
CA ARG A 281 28.02 -20.23 -64.62
C ARG A 281 28.09 -20.15 -66.15
N ARG A 282 26.96 -20.12 -66.86
CA ARG A 282 26.67 -19.02 -67.82
C ARG A 282 25.24 -19.07 -68.37
N SER A 283 24.69 -17.87 -68.43
CA SER A 283 23.56 -17.38 -69.21
C SER A 283 23.63 -17.72 -70.71
N LYS A 284 22.54 -18.22 -71.28
CA LYS A 284 21.66 -17.56 -72.26
C LYS A 284 20.53 -18.52 -72.63
#